data_AF-A0A0F7FJF3-F1
#
_entry.id   AF-A0A0F7FJF3-F1
#
_cell.length_a   1.000
_cell.length_b   1.000
_cell.length_c   1.000
_cell.angle_alpha   90.00
_cell.angle_beta   90.00
_cell.angle_gamma   90.00
#
_symmetry.space_group_name_H-M   'P 1'
#
loop_
_entity.id
_entity.type
_entity.pdbx_description
1 polymer ?
#
loop_
_entity_poly.entity_id
_entity_poly.type
_entity_poly.pdbx_seq_one_letter_code
_entity_poly.pdbx_strand_id
1 'polypeptide(L)'
;MQELHKKRVEVAINIWGEILSGAFTDRRELAEYLREIYKENNLEPIRGKTKIDIYDKELATVYLVGKFGLGLEEEFDKFSDLFNIEIHSEKVIQKIQSGESPKTAMKEVFGSFDENMVFRVLRLAMTAVLLGFMSEDTFINILFEFEKDFPELEKNFQGFKRFYIAYRIAEEIAAGRVRNRIEKETLKHAMCVRLNAEKAAPPDWFIREIAVEALRIPERKVNFALSLSE
;
A
#
# COMPACT_ATOMS: atom_id res chain seq x y z
N MET A 1 14.24 -3.81 -6.45
CA MET A 1 13.01 -4.38 -5.86
C MET A 1 13.34 -4.83 -4.44
N GLN A 2 12.54 -4.46 -3.43
CA GLN A 2 12.82 -4.88 -2.05
C GLN A 2 12.66 -6.40 -1.93
N GLU A 3 13.68 -7.12 -1.43
CA GLU A 3 13.64 -8.58 -1.25
C GLU A 3 12.42 -9.05 -0.44
N LEU A 4 11.94 -8.20 0.48
CA LEU A 4 10.76 -8.41 1.30
C LEU A 4 9.47 -8.68 0.49
N HIS A 5 9.30 -8.02 -0.66
CA HIS A 5 8.08 -8.14 -1.47
C HIS A 5 8.23 -9.12 -2.63
N LYS A 6 9.40 -9.75 -2.78
CA LYS A 6 9.70 -10.66 -3.89
C LYS A 6 8.64 -11.74 -4.05
N LYS A 7 8.25 -12.40 -2.96
CA LYS A 7 7.24 -13.46 -3.00
C LYS A 7 5.84 -12.96 -3.42
N ARG A 8 5.47 -11.72 -3.03
CA ARG A 8 4.22 -11.09 -3.51
C ARG A 8 4.27 -10.82 -4.99
N VAL A 9 5.41 -10.32 -5.49
CA VAL A 9 5.62 -10.06 -6.91
C VAL A 9 5.56 -11.36 -7.71
N GLU A 10 6.23 -12.43 -7.26
CA GLU A 10 6.15 -13.75 -7.88
C GLU A 10 4.71 -14.26 -7.96
N VAL A 11 3.96 -14.15 -6.86
CA VAL A 11 2.53 -14.53 -6.85
C VAL A 11 1.71 -13.67 -7.80
N ALA A 12 1.94 -12.34 -7.83
CA ALA A 12 1.24 -11.45 -8.75
C ALA A 12 1.54 -11.78 -10.21
N ILE A 13 2.77 -12.15 -10.55
CA ILE A 13 3.16 -12.61 -11.89
C ILE A 13 2.39 -13.89 -12.27
N ASN A 14 2.29 -14.86 -11.35
CA ASN A 14 1.52 -16.08 -11.60
C ASN A 14 0.03 -15.79 -11.82
N ILE A 15 -0.55 -14.90 -11.01
CA ILE A 15 -1.94 -14.46 -11.18
C ILE A 15 -2.16 -13.80 -12.55
N TRP A 16 -1.18 -13.03 -13.04
CA TRP A 16 -1.25 -12.48 -14.40
C TRP A 16 -1.28 -13.55 -15.48
N GLY A 17 -0.61 -14.69 -15.29
CA GLY A 17 -0.74 -15.84 -16.20
C GLY A 17 -2.19 -16.30 -16.36
N GLU A 18 -2.94 -16.35 -15.26
CA GLU A 18 -4.36 -16.71 -15.25
C GLU A 18 -5.27 -15.59 -15.78
N ILE A 19 -4.94 -14.32 -15.51
CA ILE A 19 -5.68 -13.18 -16.09
C ILE A 19 -5.55 -13.20 -17.62
N LEU A 20 -4.34 -13.41 -18.14
CA LEU A 20 -4.07 -13.44 -19.57
C LEU A 20 -4.71 -14.65 -20.28
N SER A 21 -4.95 -15.75 -19.56
CA SER A 21 -5.68 -16.91 -20.08
C SER A 21 -7.21 -16.70 -20.11
N GLY A 22 -7.70 -15.60 -19.54
CA GLY A 22 -9.13 -15.30 -19.44
C GLY A 22 -9.83 -16.07 -18.33
N ALA A 23 -9.12 -16.47 -17.28
CA ALA A 23 -9.66 -17.27 -16.17
C ALA A 23 -10.68 -16.53 -15.29
N PHE A 24 -10.77 -15.20 -15.40
CA PHE A 24 -11.62 -14.38 -14.53
C PHE A 24 -12.61 -13.55 -15.34
N THR A 25 -13.86 -13.56 -14.90
CA THR A 25 -14.97 -12.81 -15.50
C THR A 25 -15.19 -11.46 -14.82
N ASP A 26 -14.88 -11.38 -13.52
CA ASP A 26 -15.05 -10.15 -12.76
C ASP A 26 -14.00 -9.97 -11.65
N ARG A 27 -13.95 -8.75 -11.12
CA ARG A 27 -13.04 -8.35 -10.05
C ARG A 27 -13.19 -9.18 -8.77
N ARG A 28 -14.41 -9.61 -8.41
CA ARG A 28 -14.65 -10.35 -7.16
C ARG A 28 -14.03 -11.74 -7.25
N GLU A 29 -14.18 -12.38 -8.41
CA GLU A 29 -13.55 -13.66 -8.72
C GLU A 29 -12.03 -13.56 -8.61
N LEU A 30 -11.43 -12.51 -9.19
CA LEU A 30 -10.00 -12.27 -9.09
C LEU A 30 -9.54 -12.01 -7.64
N ALA A 31 -10.30 -11.22 -6.86
CA ALA A 31 -9.97 -10.95 -5.46
C ALA A 31 -10.05 -12.21 -4.59
N GLU A 32 -11.00 -13.10 -4.88
CA GLU A 32 -11.15 -14.37 -4.19
C GLU A 32 -10.03 -15.36 -4.56
N TYR A 33 -9.66 -15.41 -5.84
CA TYR A 33 -8.51 -16.19 -6.28
C TYR A 33 -7.20 -15.70 -5.63
N LEU A 34 -6.99 -14.38 -5.59
CA LEU A 34 -5.87 -13.77 -4.88
C LEU A 34 -5.83 -14.19 -3.40
N ARG A 35 -6.99 -14.25 -2.74
CA ARG A 35 -7.13 -14.69 -1.35
C ARG A 35 -6.64 -16.12 -1.15
N GLU A 36 -7.08 -17.05 -2.00
CA GLU A 36 -6.67 -18.45 -1.90
C GLU A 36 -5.17 -18.62 -2.18
N ILE A 37 -4.64 -17.99 -3.24
CA ILE A 37 -3.21 -18.08 -3.56
C ILE A 37 -2.34 -17.46 -2.46
N TYR A 38 -2.76 -16.34 -1.86
CA TYR A 38 -2.03 -15.74 -0.73
C TYR A 38 -1.99 -16.69 0.47
N LYS A 39 -3.11 -17.34 0.78
CA LYS A 39 -3.20 -18.31 1.87
C LYS A 39 -2.27 -19.51 1.63
N GLU A 40 -2.26 -20.06 0.42
CA GLU A 40 -1.37 -21.17 0.02
C GLU A 40 0.12 -20.79 0.12
N ASN A 41 0.45 -19.54 -0.17
CA ASN A 41 1.83 -19.03 -0.11
C ASN A 41 2.19 -18.41 1.25
N ASN A 42 1.32 -18.53 2.27
CA ASN A 42 1.48 -17.90 3.59
C ASN A 42 1.77 -16.38 3.53
N LEU A 43 1.14 -15.70 2.57
CA LEU A 43 1.18 -14.26 2.39
C LEU A 43 -0.06 -13.60 3.02
N GLU A 44 0.12 -12.36 3.47
CA GLU A 44 -0.93 -11.51 4.01
C GLU A 44 -0.95 -10.22 3.22
N PRO A 45 -2.08 -9.63 2.82
CA PRO A 45 -2.12 -8.34 2.13
C PRO A 45 -1.29 -7.24 2.82
N ILE A 46 -0.86 -6.24 2.06
CA ILE A 46 -0.28 -5.01 2.60
C ILE A 46 -1.37 -4.30 3.40
N ARG A 47 -1.37 -4.48 4.72
CA ARG A 47 -2.48 -4.07 5.59
C ARG A 47 -2.03 -3.60 6.97
N GLY A 48 -2.87 -2.76 7.57
CA GLY A 48 -2.83 -2.47 9.00
C GLY A 48 -3.80 -3.38 9.76
N LYS A 49 -4.49 -2.80 10.76
CA LYS A 49 -5.41 -3.53 11.63
C LYS A 49 -6.70 -3.99 10.94
N THR A 50 -7.23 -3.21 10.00
CA THR A 50 -8.48 -3.53 9.30
C THR A 50 -8.28 -4.61 8.24
N LYS A 51 -9.23 -5.53 8.14
CA LYS A 51 -9.27 -6.61 7.14
C LYS A 51 -10.42 -6.46 6.13
N ILE A 52 -11.19 -5.37 6.20
CA ILE A 52 -12.34 -5.14 5.32
C ILE A 52 -11.88 -4.95 3.87
N ASP A 53 -12.43 -5.78 2.98
CA ASP A 53 -12.14 -5.82 1.54
C ASP A 53 -10.64 -5.86 1.24
N ILE A 54 -9.88 -6.55 2.09
CA ILE A 54 -8.44 -6.38 2.08
C ILE A 54 -7.77 -7.01 0.86
N TYR A 55 -8.30 -8.13 0.35
CA TYR A 55 -7.82 -8.76 -0.87
C TYR A 55 -8.22 -7.97 -2.11
N ASP A 56 -9.42 -7.39 -2.13
CA ASP A 56 -9.83 -6.45 -3.17
C ASP A 56 -8.91 -5.21 -3.20
N LYS A 57 -8.49 -4.70 -2.04
CA LYS A 57 -7.49 -3.62 -1.94
C LYS A 57 -6.07 -4.07 -2.29
N GLU A 58 -5.75 -5.35 -2.13
CA GLU A 58 -4.46 -5.94 -2.50
C GLU A 58 -4.32 -6.15 -4.01
N LEU A 59 -5.42 -6.06 -4.77
CA LEU A 59 -5.35 -6.01 -6.25
C LEU A 59 -4.51 -4.82 -6.74
N ALA A 60 -4.29 -3.78 -5.93
CA ALA A 60 -3.30 -2.75 -6.20
C ALA A 60 -1.89 -3.33 -6.46
N THR A 61 -1.46 -4.34 -5.69
CA THR A 61 -0.18 -5.04 -5.91
C THR A 61 -0.18 -5.74 -7.26
N VAL A 62 -1.24 -6.48 -7.58
CA VAL A 62 -1.36 -7.23 -8.85
C VAL A 62 -1.34 -6.26 -10.03
N TYR A 63 -2.15 -5.20 -9.98
CA TYR A 63 -2.18 -4.14 -10.99
C TYR A 63 -0.79 -3.54 -11.25
N LEU A 64 -0.12 -3.08 -10.19
CA LEU A 64 1.19 -2.42 -10.31
C LEU A 64 2.26 -3.36 -10.87
N VAL A 65 2.26 -4.64 -10.48
CA VAL A 65 3.17 -5.65 -11.01
C VAL A 65 2.89 -5.92 -12.50
N GLY A 66 1.63 -6.00 -12.91
CA GLY A 66 1.29 -6.16 -14.33
C GLY A 66 1.75 -4.97 -15.16
N LYS A 67 1.45 -3.76 -14.68
CA LYS A 67 1.79 -2.54 -15.40
C LYS A 67 3.28 -2.28 -15.48
N PHE A 68 3.94 -2.16 -14.33
CA PHE A 68 5.34 -1.74 -14.28
C PHE A 68 6.33 -2.89 -14.26
N GLY A 69 5.92 -4.06 -13.77
CA GLY A 69 6.78 -5.25 -13.70
C GLY A 69 6.77 -6.07 -14.99
N LEU A 70 5.60 -6.24 -15.61
CA LEU A 70 5.43 -7.02 -16.85
C LEU A 70 5.29 -6.17 -18.12
N GLY A 71 5.17 -4.85 -17.98
CA GLY A 71 5.10 -3.93 -19.13
C GLY A 71 3.77 -3.98 -19.89
N LEU A 72 2.67 -4.39 -19.24
CA LEU A 72 1.36 -4.59 -19.87
C LEU A 72 0.56 -3.29 -20.08
N GLU A 73 1.21 -2.11 -20.03
CA GLU A 73 0.54 -0.80 -20.02
C GLU A 73 -0.47 -0.61 -21.18
N GLU A 74 -0.09 -1.01 -22.39
CA GLU A 74 -0.94 -0.86 -23.59
C GLU A 74 -2.14 -1.82 -23.61
N GLU A 75 -2.15 -2.85 -22.74
CA GLU A 75 -3.18 -3.88 -22.72
C GLU A 75 -4.19 -3.70 -21.57
N PHE A 76 -3.98 -2.75 -20.67
CA PHE A 76 -4.82 -2.58 -19.48
C PHE A 76 -6.27 -2.23 -19.76
N ASP A 77 -6.56 -1.62 -20.91
CA ASP A 77 -7.93 -1.35 -21.33
C ASP A 77 -8.74 -2.66 -21.49
N LYS A 78 -8.09 -3.78 -21.82
CA LYS A 78 -8.75 -5.11 -21.90
C LYS A 78 -9.12 -5.65 -20.51
N PHE A 79 -8.46 -5.17 -19.46
CA PHE A 79 -8.63 -5.65 -18.08
C PHE A 79 -9.33 -4.61 -17.20
N SER A 80 -10.04 -3.66 -17.81
CA SER A 80 -10.75 -2.60 -17.09
C SER A 80 -11.78 -3.16 -16.10
N ASP A 81 -12.44 -4.27 -16.45
CA ASP A 81 -13.45 -4.89 -15.59
C ASP A 81 -12.85 -5.51 -14.32
N LEU A 82 -11.56 -5.84 -14.35
CA LEU A 82 -10.82 -6.38 -13.21
C LEU A 82 -10.18 -5.26 -12.37
N PHE A 83 -9.63 -4.23 -13.03
CA PHE A 83 -8.79 -3.21 -12.41
C PHE A 83 -9.30 -1.77 -12.52
N ASN A 84 -10.61 -1.57 -12.71
CA ASN A 84 -11.17 -0.22 -12.86
C ASN A 84 -10.73 0.74 -11.75
N ILE A 85 -10.78 0.33 -10.48
CA ILE A 85 -10.40 1.15 -9.33
C ILE A 85 -8.94 1.60 -9.45
N GLU A 86 -8.02 0.69 -9.78
CA GLU A 86 -6.59 0.99 -9.88
C GLU A 86 -6.28 1.88 -11.08
N ILE A 87 -6.89 1.60 -12.24
CA ILE A 87 -6.76 2.42 -13.45
C ILE A 87 -7.22 3.86 -13.19
N HIS A 88 -8.39 4.02 -12.57
CA HIS A 88 -8.91 5.35 -12.24
C HIS A 88 -8.06 6.03 -11.16
N SER A 89 -7.61 5.28 -10.14
CA SER A 89 -6.72 5.81 -9.10
C SER A 89 -5.40 6.31 -9.67
N GLU A 90 -4.82 5.60 -10.63
CA GLU A 90 -3.62 6.03 -11.32
C GLU A 90 -3.85 7.30 -12.14
N LYS A 91 -4.97 7.39 -12.88
CA LYS A 91 -5.35 8.61 -13.61
C LYS A 91 -5.48 9.82 -12.67
N VAL A 92 -6.06 9.63 -11.49
CA VAL A 92 -6.13 10.68 -10.45
C VAL A 92 -4.73 11.09 -9.99
N ILE A 93 -3.85 10.13 -9.71
CA ILE A 93 -2.46 10.41 -9.32
C ILE A 93 -1.73 11.23 -10.38
N GLN A 94 -1.85 10.86 -11.66
CA GLN A 94 -1.23 11.57 -12.79
C GLN A 94 -1.74 13.02 -12.92
N LYS A 95 -3.04 13.22 -12.72
CA LYS A 95 -3.66 14.56 -12.72
C LYS A 95 -3.16 15.44 -11.57
N ILE A 96 -3.07 14.88 -10.36
CA ILE A 96 -2.51 15.60 -9.21
C ILE A 96 -1.05 15.98 -9.44
N GLN A 97 -0.25 15.06 -9.98
CA GLN A 97 1.14 15.34 -10.35
C GLN A 97 1.28 16.42 -11.42
N SER A 98 0.25 16.59 -12.26
CA SER A 98 0.17 17.66 -13.27
C SER A 98 -0.33 18.99 -12.69
N GLY A 99 -0.60 19.06 -11.39
CA GLY A 99 -1.01 20.27 -10.67
C GLY A 99 -2.52 20.41 -10.46
N GLU A 100 -3.32 19.41 -10.81
CA GLU A 100 -4.77 19.42 -10.56
C GLU A 100 -5.08 19.15 -9.09
N SER A 101 -6.14 19.77 -8.54
CA SER A 101 -6.54 19.49 -7.16
C SER A 101 -7.13 18.07 -7.03
N PRO A 102 -6.87 17.35 -5.92
CA PRO A 102 -7.42 16.01 -5.72
C PRO A 102 -8.94 15.89 -5.87
N LYS A 103 -9.73 16.83 -5.32
CA LYS A 103 -11.20 16.84 -5.47
C LYS A 103 -11.63 16.96 -6.92
N THR A 104 -10.96 17.80 -7.70
CA THR A 104 -11.25 17.99 -9.12
C THR A 104 -10.89 16.72 -9.90
N ALA A 105 -9.67 16.21 -9.71
CA ALA A 105 -9.22 14.99 -10.38
C ALA A 105 -10.11 13.78 -10.04
N MET A 106 -10.47 13.61 -8.76
CA MET A 106 -11.39 12.55 -8.33
C MET A 106 -12.76 12.69 -8.98
N LYS A 107 -13.32 13.90 -9.05
CA LYS A 107 -14.64 14.14 -9.66
C LYS A 107 -14.61 13.91 -11.17
N GLU A 108 -13.57 14.34 -11.86
CA GLU A 108 -13.45 14.14 -13.31
C GLU A 108 -13.29 12.66 -13.67
N VAL A 109 -12.49 11.93 -12.89
CA VAL A 109 -12.16 10.54 -13.19
C VAL A 109 -13.28 9.59 -12.72
N PHE A 110 -13.79 9.75 -11.50
CA PHE A 110 -14.80 8.85 -10.94
C PHE A 110 -16.24 9.35 -11.10
N GLY A 111 -16.46 10.61 -11.46
CA GLY A 111 -17.78 11.26 -11.51
C GLY A 111 -18.30 11.63 -10.12
N SER A 112 -18.38 10.65 -9.22
CA SER A 112 -18.64 10.81 -7.79
C SER A 112 -17.69 9.92 -7.00
N PHE A 113 -17.42 10.29 -5.75
CA PHE A 113 -16.51 9.52 -4.91
C PHE A 113 -16.89 9.64 -3.43
N ASP A 114 -16.46 8.66 -2.65
CA ASP A 114 -16.58 8.61 -1.20
C ASP A 114 -15.20 8.58 -0.51
N GLU A 115 -15.21 8.51 0.82
CA GLU A 115 -14.00 8.39 1.63
C GLU A 115 -13.15 7.17 1.25
N ASN A 116 -13.78 6.02 0.99
CA ASN A 116 -13.08 4.78 0.66
C ASN A 116 -12.30 4.91 -0.65
N MET A 117 -12.86 5.61 -1.64
CA MET A 117 -12.20 5.88 -2.92
C MET A 117 -10.97 6.77 -2.73
N VAL A 118 -11.05 7.81 -1.89
CA VAL A 118 -9.87 8.65 -1.54
C VAL A 118 -8.72 7.79 -1.01
N PHE A 119 -8.99 6.90 -0.06
CA PHE A 119 -7.95 6.06 0.52
C PHE A 119 -7.51 4.91 -0.40
N ARG A 120 -8.30 4.52 -1.41
CA ARG A 120 -7.86 3.58 -2.46
C ARG A 120 -6.81 4.22 -3.36
N VAL A 121 -6.97 5.49 -3.74
CA VAL A 121 -5.95 6.24 -4.49
C VAL A 121 -4.64 6.32 -3.71
N LEU A 122 -4.71 6.74 -2.45
CA LEU A 122 -3.52 6.81 -1.59
C LEU A 122 -2.89 5.44 -1.35
N ARG A 123 -3.69 4.37 -1.26
CA ARG A 123 -3.17 3.00 -1.13
C ARG A 123 -2.43 2.55 -2.38
N LEU A 124 -2.92 2.88 -3.57
CA LEU A 124 -2.22 2.57 -4.81
C LEU A 124 -0.85 3.26 -4.84
N ALA A 125 -0.81 4.57 -4.53
CA ALA A 125 0.43 5.33 -4.47
C ALA A 125 1.41 4.78 -3.42
N MET A 126 0.92 4.49 -2.20
CA MET A 126 1.71 3.84 -1.15
C MET A 126 2.27 2.50 -1.63
N THR A 127 1.46 1.65 -2.25
CA THR A 127 1.87 0.33 -2.72
C THR A 127 2.95 0.45 -3.81
N ALA A 128 2.82 1.42 -4.70
CA ALA A 128 3.84 1.72 -5.70
C ALA A 128 5.19 2.10 -5.05
N VAL A 129 5.18 2.84 -3.94
CA VAL A 129 6.42 3.12 -3.18
C VAL A 129 7.01 1.86 -2.57
N LEU A 130 6.20 1.01 -1.94
CA LEU A 130 6.67 -0.23 -1.31
C LEU A 130 7.31 -1.20 -2.32
N LEU A 131 6.72 -1.30 -3.51
CA LEU A 131 7.25 -2.14 -4.60
C LEU A 131 8.44 -1.49 -5.34
N GLY A 132 8.67 -0.19 -5.15
CA GLY A 132 9.76 0.56 -5.76
C GLY A 132 9.44 1.14 -7.15
N PHE A 133 8.16 1.26 -7.51
CA PHE A 133 7.68 1.89 -8.74
C PHE A 133 7.43 3.40 -8.59
N MET A 134 7.38 3.91 -7.36
CA MET A 134 7.21 5.34 -7.05
C MET A 134 8.22 5.78 -5.98
N SER A 135 8.71 7.02 -6.07
CA SER A 135 9.53 7.59 -5.01
C SER A 135 8.69 7.97 -3.79
N GLU A 136 9.27 7.86 -2.58
CA GLU A 136 8.57 8.23 -1.36
C GLU A 136 8.21 9.72 -1.33
N ASP A 137 9.05 10.60 -1.88
CA ASP A 137 8.78 12.04 -1.94
C ASP A 137 7.60 12.36 -2.85
N THR A 138 7.47 11.65 -3.98
CA THR A 138 6.30 11.77 -4.86
C THR A 138 5.01 11.40 -4.11
N PHE A 139 5.03 10.30 -3.36
CA PHE A 139 3.88 9.88 -2.56
C PHE A 139 3.53 10.88 -1.45
N ILE A 140 4.54 11.40 -0.72
CA ILE A 140 4.33 12.39 0.33
C ILE A 140 3.65 13.65 -0.23
N ASN A 141 4.08 14.13 -1.40
CA ASN A 141 3.46 15.27 -2.06
C ASN A 141 1.99 15.00 -2.41
N ILE A 142 1.68 13.82 -2.99
CA ILE A 142 0.30 13.42 -3.28
C ILE A 142 -0.52 13.40 -1.99
N LEU A 143 -0.01 12.79 -0.92
CA LEU A 143 -0.68 12.72 0.37
C LEU A 143 -0.99 14.11 0.94
N PHE A 144 -0.07 15.06 0.86
CA PHE A 144 -0.29 16.42 1.33
C PHE A 144 -1.31 17.19 0.50
N GLU A 145 -1.34 17.01 -0.82
CA GLU A 145 -2.41 17.59 -1.63
C GLU A 145 -3.78 17.02 -1.23
N PHE A 146 -3.89 15.71 -0.98
CA PHE A 146 -5.12 15.11 -0.47
C PHE A 146 -5.52 15.68 0.91
N GLU A 147 -4.58 15.80 1.85
CA GLU A 147 -4.89 16.38 3.17
C GLU A 147 -5.40 17.81 3.10
N LYS A 148 -4.79 18.62 2.22
CA LYS A 148 -5.17 20.00 2.00
C LYS A 148 -6.56 20.11 1.37
N ASP A 149 -6.87 19.26 0.40
CA ASP A 149 -8.14 19.33 -0.34
C ASP A 149 -9.29 18.66 0.41
N PHE A 150 -9.01 17.73 1.34
CA PHE A 150 -9.99 17.00 2.16
C PHE A 150 -9.83 17.24 3.68
N PRO A 151 -9.91 18.48 4.19
CA PRO A 151 -9.75 18.77 5.61
C PRO A 151 -10.75 18.02 6.50
N GLU A 152 -11.93 17.68 5.99
CA GLU A 152 -12.95 16.89 6.67
C GLU A 152 -12.48 15.46 7.05
N LEU A 153 -11.45 14.93 6.38
CA LEU A 153 -10.88 13.59 6.61
C LEU A 153 -9.60 13.60 7.44
N GLU A 154 -9.29 14.70 8.16
CA GLU A 154 -8.05 14.87 8.92
C GLU A 154 -7.70 13.64 9.79
N LYS A 155 -8.67 13.13 10.57
CA LYS A 155 -8.46 11.97 11.45
C LYS A 155 -8.07 10.71 10.66
N ASN A 156 -8.66 10.52 9.49
CA ASN A 156 -8.45 9.36 8.64
C ASN A 156 -7.07 9.44 7.98
N PHE A 157 -6.62 10.63 7.56
CA PHE A 157 -5.25 10.84 7.10
C PHE A 157 -4.21 10.63 8.20
N GLN A 158 -4.47 11.09 9.43
CA GLN A 158 -3.59 10.79 10.56
C GLN A 158 -3.50 9.28 10.82
N GLY A 159 -4.62 8.55 10.70
CA GLY A 159 -4.63 7.09 10.75
C GLY A 159 -3.83 6.43 9.62
N PHE A 160 -3.96 6.95 8.40
CA PHE A 160 -3.24 6.47 7.23
C PHE A 160 -1.73 6.72 7.33
N LYS A 161 -1.32 7.92 7.77
CA LYS A 161 0.09 8.26 8.08
C LYS A 161 0.66 7.34 9.14
N ARG A 162 -0.07 7.12 10.24
CA ARG A 162 0.34 6.18 11.30
C ARG A 162 0.59 4.78 10.74
N PHE A 163 -0.32 4.30 9.88
CA PHE A 163 -0.17 3.02 9.19
C PHE A 163 1.07 2.99 8.30
N TYR A 164 1.26 4.00 7.45
CA TYR A 164 2.42 4.08 6.57
C TYR A 164 3.73 4.08 7.35
N ILE A 165 3.85 4.91 8.40
CA ILE A 165 5.04 4.96 9.27
C ILE A 165 5.30 3.60 9.90
N ALA A 166 4.27 2.95 10.45
CA ALA A 166 4.41 1.64 11.06
C ALA A 166 4.89 0.58 10.06
N TYR A 167 4.35 0.60 8.84
CA TYR A 167 4.75 -0.32 7.78
C TYR A 167 6.21 -0.11 7.37
N ARG A 168 6.64 1.14 7.18
CA ARG A 168 8.03 1.46 6.81
C ARG A 168 9.03 1.04 7.87
N ILE A 169 8.72 1.27 9.16
CA ILE A 169 9.57 0.79 10.25
C ILE A 169 9.64 -0.75 10.22
N ALA A 170 8.52 -1.43 9.97
CA ALA A 170 8.49 -2.89 9.87
C ALA A 170 9.34 -3.41 8.69
N GLU A 171 9.35 -2.74 7.53
CA GLU A 171 10.26 -3.07 6.41
C GLU A 171 11.73 -2.94 6.80
N GLU A 172 12.08 -1.87 7.51
CA GLU A 172 13.45 -1.61 7.95
C GLU A 172 13.93 -2.61 9.01
N ILE A 173 13.03 -3.10 9.87
CA ILE A 173 13.29 -4.23 10.76
C ILE A 173 13.49 -5.52 9.94
N ALA A 174 12.63 -5.77 8.95
CA ALA A 174 12.74 -6.93 8.07
C ALA A 174 14.11 -6.98 7.37
N ALA A 175 14.53 -5.84 6.83
CA ALA A 175 15.81 -5.65 6.17
C ALA A 175 17.01 -5.67 7.13
N GLY A 176 16.77 -5.67 8.45
CA GLY A 176 17.84 -5.63 9.46
C GLY A 176 18.58 -4.29 9.48
N ARG A 177 17.95 -3.21 9.04
CA ARG A 177 18.46 -1.83 9.15
C ARG A 177 18.05 -1.17 10.46
N VAL A 178 16.93 -1.62 11.04
CA VAL A 178 16.50 -1.29 12.41
C VAL A 178 16.63 -2.54 13.29
N ARG A 179 17.49 -2.46 14.30
CA ARG A 179 17.93 -3.59 15.14
C ARG A 179 17.73 -3.33 16.63
N ASN A 180 17.53 -2.07 17.03
CA ASN A 180 17.38 -1.69 18.42
C ASN A 180 16.43 -0.50 18.57
N ARG A 181 16.07 -0.21 19.83
CA ARG A 181 15.15 0.89 20.17
C ARG A 181 15.62 2.25 19.67
N ILE A 182 16.91 2.54 19.73
CA ILE A 182 17.44 3.86 19.32
C ILE A 182 17.19 4.06 17.82
N GLU A 183 17.62 3.12 16.99
CA GLU A 183 17.40 3.15 15.54
C GLU A 183 15.91 3.25 15.19
N LYS A 184 15.06 2.48 15.88
CA LYS A 184 13.61 2.52 15.72
C LYS A 184 13.03 3.89 16.05
N GLU A 185 13.36 4.46 17.22
CA GLU A 185 12.87 5.78 17.63
C GLU A 185 13.37 6.88 16.69
N THR A 186 14.63 6.85 16.28
CA THR A 186 15.19 7.79 15.29
C THR A 186 14.43 7.74 13.98
N LEU A 187 14.22 6.54 13.41
CA LEU A 187 13.46 6.38 12.16
C LEU A 187 12.01 6.84 12.32
N LYS A 188 11.35 6.46 13.43
CA LYS A 188 9.98 6.87 13.72
C LYS A 188 9.87 8.39 13.79
N HIS A 189 10.77 9.07 14.48
CA HIS A 189 10.80 10.53 14.56
C HIS A 189 11.05 11.17 13.18
N ALA A 190 12.03 10.67 12.42
CA ALA A 190 12.31 11.19 11.08
C ALA A 190 11.09 11.07 10.15
N MET A 191 10.39 9.93 10.19
CA MET A 191 9.17 9.70 9.42
C MET A 191 8.02 10.61 9.88
N CYS A 192 7.83 10.78 11.19
CA CYS A 192 6.83 11.70 11.73
C CYS A 192 7.05 13.14 11.28
N VAL A 193 8.30 13.62 11.26
CA VAL A 193 8.65 14.95 10.77
C VAL A 193 8.37 15.07 9.27
N ARG A 194 8.86 14.12 8.46
CA ARG A 194 8.66 14.13 7.00
C ARG A 194 7.18 14.13 6.59
N LEU A 195 6.33 13.45 7.35
CA LEU A 195 4.90 13.35 7.09
C LEU A 195 4.05 14.38 7.84
N ASN A 196 4.63 15.31 8.58
CA ASN A 196 3.89 16.21 9.47
C ASN A 196 2.86 15.46 10.34
N ALA A 197 3.33 14.40 10.99
CA ALA A 197 2.52 13.35 11.65
C ALA A 197 2.90 13.17 13.13
N GLU A 198 3.40 14.21 13.79
CA GLU A 198 3.90 14.15 15.18
C GLU A 198 2.84 13.59 16.16
N LYS A 199 1.57 13.93 15.95
CA LYS A 199 0.43 13.43 16.75
C LYS A 199 -0.05 12.03 16.35
N ALA A 200 0.50 11.46 15.28
CA ALA A 200 0.13 10.17 14.72
C ALA A 200 1.24 9.12 14.77
N ALA A 201 2.27 9.33 15.60
CA ALA A 201 3.32 8.33 15.81
C ALA A 201 2.72 6.95 16.15
N PRO A 202 3.11 5.88 15.44
CA PRO A 202 2.58 4.55 15.72
C PRO A 202 3.12 3.98 17.03
N PRO A 203 2.29 3.26 17.80
CA PRO A 203 2.75 2.53 18.97
C PRO A 203 3.51 1.26 18.56
N ASP A 204 4.43 0.79 19.41
CA ASP A 204 5.28 -0.37 19.11
C ASP A 204 4.46 -1.65 18.86
N TRP A 205 3.35 -1.85 19.57
CA TRP A 205 2.48 -3.01 19.33
C TRP A 205 1.93 -3.04 17.90
N PHE A 206 1.67 -1.88 17.30
CA PHE A 206 1.13 -1.80 15.94
C PHE A 206 2.22 -2.06 14.89
N ILE A 207 3.44 -1.59 15.15
CA ILE A 207 4.62 -1.94 14.34
C ILE A 207 4.86 -3.45 14.41
N ARG A 208 4.79 -4.04 15.62
CA ARG A 208 4.92 -5.49 15.82
C ARG A 208 3.86 -6.27 15.05
N GLU A 209 2.61 -5.85 15.12
CA GLU A 209 1.50 -6.49 14.39
C GLU A 209 1.80 -6.54 12.89
N ILE A 210 2.20 -5.42 12.28
CA ILE A 210 2.54 -5.41 10.85
C ILE A 210 3.76 -6.30 10.56
N ALA A 211 4.81 -6.19 11.37
CA ALA A 211 6.06 -6.92 11.19
C ALA A 211 5.86 -8.45 11.25
N VAL A 212 5.13 -8.93 12.26
CA VAL A 212 4.92 -10.37 12.49
C VAL A 212 3.79 -10.91 11.63
N GLU A 213 2.66 -10.21 11.55
CA GLU A 213 1.49 -10.73 10.84
C GLU A 213 1.56 -10.48 9.34
N ALA A 214 1.77 -9.23 8.91
CA ALA A 214 1.71 -8.89 7.49
C ALA A 214 3.01 -9.22 6.74
N LEU A 215 4.15 -9.05 7.40
CA LEU A 215 5.48 -9.27 6.80
C LEU A 215 6.11 -10.62 7.20
N ARG A 216 5.46 -11.40 8.08
CA ARG A 216 5.91 -12.73 8.52
C ARG A 216 7.35 -12.74 9.04
N ILE A 217 7.79 -11.65 9.67
CA ILE A 217 9.12 -11.54 10.27
C ILE A 217 9.15 -12.35 11.57
N PRO A 218 10.23 -13.12 11.84
CA PRO A 218 10.34 -13.86 13.10
C PRO A 218 10.18 -12.96 14.32
N GLU A 219 9.26 -13.33 15.21
CA GLU A 219 8.86 -12.50 16.35
C GLU A 219 10.05 -12.08 17.24
N ARG A 220 10.99 -13.01 17.50
CA ARG A 220 12.21 -12.73 18.26
C ARG A 220 13.00 -11.54 17.69
N LYS A 221 13.11 -11.44 16.37
CA LYS A 221 13.81 -10.34 15.69
C LYS A 221 13.07 -9.01 15.90
N VAL A 222 11.74 -9.05 15.84
CA VAL A 222 10.88 -7.88 16.03
C VAL A 222 10.91 -7.40 17.48
N ASN A 223 10.72 -8.30 18.45
CA ASN A 223 10.72 -7.96 19.88
C ASN A 223 12.06 -7.34 20.31
N PHE A 224 13.18 -7.86 19.79
CA PHE A 224 14.51 -7.29 20.04
C PHE A 224 14.63 -5.84 19.51
N ALA A 225 14.23 -5.61 18.25
CA ALA A 225 14.27 -4.27 17.64
C ALA A 225 13.33 -3.27 18.33
N LEU A 226 12.17 -3.73 18.79
CA LEU A 226 11.20 -2.90 19.50
C LEU A 226 11.51 -2.75 21.00
N SER A 227 12.43 -3.55 21.54
CA SER A 227 12.72 -3.66 22.98
C SER A 227 11.47 -3.97 23.80
N LEU A 228 10.61 -4.85 23.26
CA LEU A 228 9.50 -5.42 24.00
C LEU A 228 10.09 -6.55 24.87
N SER A 229 9.95 -6.44 26.19
CA SER A 229 10.30 -7.54 27.10
C SER A 229 9.44 -8.77 26.77
N GLU A 230 10.07 -9.96 26.75
CA GLU A 230 9.36 -11.25 26.65
C GLU A 230 8.28 -11.40 27.74
#